data_AF-A0A3M7SI45-F1
#
_entry.id   AF-A0A3M7SI45-F1
#
_cell.length_a   1.000
_cell.length_b   1.000
_cell.length_c   1.000
_cell.angle_alpha   90.00
_cell.angle_beta   90.00
_cell.angle_gamma   90.00
#
_symmetry.space_group_name_H-M   'P 1'
#
loop_
_entity.id
_entity.type
_entity.pdbx_description
1 polymer ?
#
loop_
_entity_poly.entity_id
_entity_poly.type
_entity_poly.pdbx_seq_one_letter_code
_entity_poly.pdbx_strand_id
1 'polypeptide(L)'
;MIHLIDKIKVRDEKKIESYAIKNKLQLYKLAIGVAKDYYDNKTQYSSLQDALSRCVIGNLMRQYNQNDDELDNSDDFGLEQEAEIILDHIEKFNDLFENGKYIDAAYFAVASPKNILSNIETLYRFKNISEKIEMDAKTDPLMVYCEAMIDSASSNFKPDEAISLECIKIALKYNKLETLSRWIAFRKLTFSIEAGKYIEEYSKFNFKNPKNSIELALFVYNECNAISRAALCLAKLGNLKKH
;
A
#
# COMPACT_ATOMS: atom_id res chain seq x y z
N MET A 1 26.92 32.61 14.41
CA MET A 1 25.73 32.41 13.54
C MET A 1 25.44 30.92 13.31
N ILE A 2 26.42 30.10 12.93
CA ILE A 2 26.26 28.64 12.69
C ILE A 2 25.70 27.88 13.92
N HIS A 3 26.24 28.14 15.12
CA HIS A 3 25.81 27.47 16.36
C HIS A 3 24.34 27.76 16.78
N LEU A 4 23.76 28.87 16.32
CA LEU A 4 22.36 29.23 16.64
C LEU A 4 21.39 28.47 15.73
N ILE A 5 21.75 28.29 14.47
CA ILE A 5 20.96 27.57 13.46
C ILE A 5 20.86 26.09 13.82
N ASP A 6 21.94 25.48 14.29
CA ASP A 6 21.94 24.08 14.71
C ASP A 6 21.07 23.85 15.96
N LYS A 7 21.06 24.79 16.91
CA LYS A 7 20.17 24.73 18.08
C LYS A 7 18.68 24.87 17.72
N ILE A 8 18.35 25.66 16.70
CA ILE A 8 16.98 25.81 16.21
C ILE A 8 16.52 24.53 15.52
N LYS A 9 17.35 23.94 14.65
CA LYS A 9 17.06 22.66 13.99
C LYS A 9 16.77 21.54 14.99
N VAL A 10 17.65 21.37 15.98
CA VAL A 10 17.48 20.34 17.02
C VAL A 10 16.21 20.60 17.86
N ARG A 11 15.83 21.86 18.09
CA ARG A 11 14.57 22.20 18.78
C ARG A 11 13.35 21.81 17.95
N ASP A 12 13.38 22.08 16.65
CA ASP A 12 12.25 21.82 15.75
C ASP A 12 12.09 20.33 15.48
N GLU A 13 13.19 19.58 15.31
CA GLU A 13 13.18 18.11 15.26
C GLU A 13 12.54 17.50 16.50
N LYS A 14 12.95 17.96 17.70
CA LYS A 14 12.34 17.49 18.96
C LYS A 14 10.87 17.84 19.10
N LYS A 15 10.41 18.96 18.53
CA LYS A 15 8.99 19.33 18.51
C LYS A 15 8.20 18.40 17.59
N ILE A 16 8.73 18.08 16.41
CA ILE A 16 8.11 17.15 15.45
C ILE A 16 7.99 15.77 16.08
N GLU A 17 9.06 15.27 16.71
CA GLU A 17 9.03 14.00 17.44
C GLU A 17 8.02 14.01 18.59
N SER A 18 7.98 15.09 19.37
CA SER A 18 7.00 15.24 20.46
C SER A 18 5.56 15.23 19.96
N TYR A 19 5.28 15.87 18.83
CA TYR A 19 3.96 15.88 18.19
C TYR A 19 3.59 14.50 17.66
N ALA A 20 4.52 13.81 16.99
CA ALA A 20 4.31 12.45 16.50
C ALA A 20 4.02 11.45 17.62
N ILE A 21 4.71 11.58 18.76
CA ILE A 21 4.49 10.73 19.94
C ILE A 21 3.11 11.01 20.56
N LYS A 22 2.69 12.28 20.66
CA LYS A 22 1.36 12.65 21.17
C LYS A 22 0.25 12.06 20.29
N ASN A 23 0.38 12.15 18.97
CA ASN A 23 -0.62 11.63 18.04
C ASN A 23 -0.72 10.11 18.12
N LYS A 24 0.43 9.41 18.20
CA LYS A 24 0.43 7.95 18.43
C LYS A 24 -0.25 7.58 19.75
N LEU A 25 0.01 8.35 20.82
CA LEU A 25 -0.59 8.09 22.13
C LEU A 25 -2.11 8.32 22.15
N GLN A 26 -2.61 9.32 21.41
CA GLN A 26 -4.04 9.52 21.22
C GLN A 26 -4.67 8.37 20.42
N LEU A 27 -4.01 7.92 19.34
CA LEU A 27 -4.46 6.79 18.54
C LEU A 27 -4.56 5.51 19.38
N TYR A 28 -3.56 5.22 20.22
CA TYR A 28 -3.58 4.06 21.12
C TYR A 28 -4.69 4.15 22.16
N LYS A 29 -4.95 5.34 22.73
CA LYS A 29 -6.06 5.54 23.66
C LYS A 29 -7.42 5.29 23.00
N LEU A 30 -7.60 5.77 21.78
CA LEU A 30 -8.81 5.56 21.00
C LEU A 30 -9.00 4.07 20.68
N ALA A 31 -7.95 3.40 20.20
CA ALA A 31 -8.00 1.97 19.90
C ALA A 31 -8.34 1.11 21.14
N ILE A 32 -7.76 1.44 22.30
CA ILE A 32 -8.09 0.75 23.56
C ILE A 32 -9.53 1.02 23.99
N GLY A 33 -10.03 2.26 23.81
CA GLY A 33 -11.41 2.62 24.10
C GLY A 33 -12.41 1.84 23.24
N VAL A 34 -12.15 1.76 21.93
CA VAL A 34 -12.95 0.99 20.96
C VAL A 34 -12.99 -0.48 21.33
N ALA A 35 -11.82 -1.06 21.62
CA ALA A 35 -11.74 -2.46 21.98
C ALA A 35 -12.57 -2.76 23.23
N LYS A 36 -12.45 -1.93 24.27
CA LYS A 36 -13.24 -2.08 25.50
C LYS A 36 -14.75 -1.98 25.25
N ASP A 37 -15.18 -0.93 24.54
CA ASP A 37 -16.60 -0.71 24.25
C ASP A 37 -17.19 -1.84 23.39
N TYR A 38 -16.43 -2.39 22.44
CA TYR A 38 -16.84 -3.54 21.66
C TYR A 38 -17.02 -4.81 22.51
N TYR A 39 -16.13 -5.05 23.49
CA TYR A 39 -16.25 -6.22 24.37
C TYR A 39 -17.38 -6.07 25.39
N ASP A 40 -17.62 -4.85 25.88
CA ASP A 40 -18.68 -4.57 26.86
C ASP A 40 -20.09 -4.54 26.21
N ASN A 41 -20.19 -4.09 24.94
CA ASN A 41 -21.46 -3.92 24.21
C ASN A 41 -21.54 -4.78 22.93
N LYS A 42 -21.15 -6.05 23.04
CA LYS A 42 -20.98 -6.98 21.90
C LYS A 42 -22.21 -7.23 21.02
N THR A 43 -23.42 -6.94 21.51
CA THR A 43 -24.68 -7.11 20.76
C THR A 43 -25.08 -5.88 19.94
N GLN A 44 -24.44 -4.72 20.14
CA GLN A 44 -24.76 -3.47 19.44
C GLN A 44 -23.90 -3.21 18.19
N TYR A 45 -22.83 -3.97 18.02
CA TYR A 45 -21.87 -3.79 16.93
C TYR A 45 -21.79 -5.06 16.07
N SER A 46 -21.86 -4.87 14.76
CA SER A 46 -21.79 -5.96 13.78
C SER A 46 -20.37 -6.53 13.63
N SER A 47 -19.34 -5.72 13.91
CA SER A 47 -17.93 -6.09 13.91
C SER A 47 -17.09 -5.09 14.71
N LEU A 48 -15.82 -5.44 14.97
CA LEU A 48 -14.86 -4.51 15.57
C LEU A 48 -14.62 -3.26 14.69
N GLN A 49 -14.76 -3.41 13.37
CA GLN A 49 -14.63 -2.31 12.41
C GLN A 49 -15.81 -1.33 12.49
N ASP A 50 -17.02 -1.82 12.75
CA ASP A 50 -18.23 -1.01 13.00
C ASP A 50 -18.09 -0.22 14.32
N ALA A 51 -17.58 -0.87 15.37
CA ALA A 51 -17.28 -0.20 16.64
C ALA A 51 -16.18 0.88 16.50
N LEU A 52 -15.13 0.60 15.73
CA LEU A 52 -14.07 1.57 15.43
C LEU A 52 -14.63 2.79 14.69
N SER A 53 -15.43 2.56 13.66
CA SER A 53 -16.02 3.63 12.84
C SER A 53 -16.90 4.55 13.69
N ARG A 54 -17.77 4.00 14.53
CA ARG A 54 -18.65 4.78 15.43
C ARG A 54 -17.88 5.54 16.51
N CYS A 55 -16.82 4.96 17.06
CA CYS A 55 -16.02 5.62 18.09
C CYS A 55 -15.15 6.75 17.53
N VAL A 56 -14.60 6.58 16.32
CA VAL A 56 -13.89 7.65 15.61
C VAL A 56 -14.84 8.83 15.39
N ILE A 57 -16.06 8.57 14.91
CA ILE A 57 -17.11 9.59 14.78
C ILE A 57 -17.42 10.26 16.13
N GLY A 58 -17.59 9.48 17.20
CA GLY A 58 -17.89 10.02 18.54
C GLY A 58 -16.75 10.84 19.17
N ASN A 59 -15.48 10.51 18.89
CA ASN A 59 -14.34 11.28 19.37
C ASN A 59 -14.11 12.56 18.59
N LEU A 60 -14.35 12.57 17.27
CA LEU A 60 -14.35 13.79 16.46
C LEU A 60 -15.40 14.78 17.00
N MET A 61 -16.60 14.29 17.31
CA MET A 61 -17.68 15.09 17.92
C MET A 61 -17.37 15.62 19.34
N ARG A 62 -16.63 14.85 20.16
CA ARG A 62 -16.27 15.28 21.53
C ARG A 62 -15.12 16.29 21.56
N GLN A 63 -14.20 16.23 20.60
CA GLN A 63 -13.14 17.23 20.46
C GLN A 63 -13.73 18.59 20.07
N TYR A 64 -14.81 18.60 19.29
CA TYR A 64 -15.57 19.81 18.96
C TYR A 64 -16.15 20.52 20.20
N ASN A 65 -16.76 19.77 21.14
CA ASN A 65 -17.41 20.35 22.31
C ASN A 65 -16.47 20.84 23.44
N GLN A 66 -15.16 20.58 23.35
CA GLN A 66 -14.17 21.03 24.36
C GLN A 66 -13.34 22.25 23.93
N ASN A 67 -13.52 22.72 22.69
CA ASN A 67 -12.68 23.79 22.11
C ASN A 67 -13.39 25.16 22.00
N ASP A 68 -14.57 25.35 22.62
CA ASP A 68 -15.33 26.60 22.53
C ASP A 68 -14.69 27.82 23.25
N ASP A 69 -13.58 27.66 23.98
CA ASP A 69 -12.96 28.79 24.71
C ASP A 69 -11.65 29.35 24.10
N GLU A 70 -11.15 28.83 22.97
CA GLU A 70 -9.99 29.45 22.28
C GLU A 70 -10.20 29.51 20.76
N LEU A 71 -10.86 30.59 20.33
CA LEU A 71 -10.97 31.01 18.93
C LEU A 71 -9.59 31.26 18.30
N ASP A 72 -9.20 30.42 17.34
CA ASP A 72 -8.56 30.93 16.12
C ASP A 72 -9.10 30.19 14.89
N ASN A 73 -9.72 30.97 14.01
CA ASN A 73 -10.38 30.53 12.79
C ASN A 73 -9.33 30.10 11.76
N SER A 74 -9.56 28.96 11.08
CA SER A 74 -9.49 28.83 9.60
C SER A 74 -9.17 27.44 9.02
N ASP A 75 -9.59 26.29 9.60
CA ASP A 75 -9.48 25.00 8.89
C ASP A 75 -10.49 23.89 9.30
N ASP A 76 -11.55 24.21 10.05
CA ASP A 76 -12.46 23.19 10.61
C ASP A 76 -13.48 22.63 9.58
N PHE A 77 -13.99 23.48 8.68
CA PHE A 77 -14.91 23.06 7.61
C PHE A 77 -14.26 22.13 6.57
N GLY A 78 -12.92 22.15 6.47
CA GLY A 78 -12.17 21.34 5.50
C GLY A 78 -12.03 19.87 5.91
N LEU A 79 -11.96 19.58 7.21
CA LEU A 79 -11.77 18.21 7.71
C LEU A 79 -13.04 17.37 7.62
N GLU A 80 -14.20 17.96 7.91
CA GLU A 80 -15.50 17.29 7.75
C GLU A 80 -15.78 16.96 6.28
N GLN A 81 -15.57 17.94 5.39
CA GLN A 81 -15.71 17.74 3.95
C GLN A 81 -14.72 16.69 3.42
N GLU A 82 -13.49 16.67 3.93
CA GLU A 82 -12.52 15.65 3.55
C GLU A 82 -12.94 14.25 4.03
N ALA A 83 -13.46 14.13 5.26
CA ALA A 83 -13.97 12.87 5.79
C ALA A 83 -15.17 12.35 5.00
N GLU A 84 -16.11 13.23 4.62
CA GLU A 84 -17.25 12.91 3.76
C GLU A 84 -16.77 12.38 2.40
N ILE A 85 -15.83 13.08 1.75
CA ILE A 85 -15.24 12.63 0.48
C ILE A 85 -14.59 11.23 0.62
N ILE A 86 -13.88 10.97 1.72
CA ILE A 86 -13.24 9.67 1.96
C ILE A 86 -14.31 8.57 2.11
N LEU A 87 -15.37 8.82 2.88
CA LEU A 87 -16.47 7.87 3.08
C LEU A 87 -17.20 7.56 1.78
N ASP A 88 -17.54 8.59 0.99
CA ASP A 88 -18.17 8.44 -0.33
C ASP A 88 -17.35 7.54 -1.27
N HIS A 89 -16.03 7.66 -1.24
CA HIS A 89 -15.15 6.80 -2.03
C HIS A 89 -15.14 5.36 -1.52
N ILE A 90 -15.16 5.14 -0.20
CA ILE A 90 -15.21 3.79 0.36
C ILE A 90 -16.54 3.11 0.02
N GLU A 91 -17.66 3.82 0.19
CA GLU A 91 -18.99 3.32 -0.11
C GLU A 91 -19.14 2.98 -1.59
N LYS A 92 -18.78 3.91 -2.48
CA LYS A 92 -18.86 3.68 -3.93
C LYS A 92 -17.94 2.55 -4.40
N PHE A 93 -16.77 2.38 -3.78
CA PHE A 93 -15.91 1.24 -4.05
C PHE A 93 -16.57 -0.08 -3.65
N ASN A 94 -17.18 -0.13 -2.46
CA ASN A 94 -17.91 -1.31 -1.98
C ASN A 94 -19.07 -1.66 -2.91
N ASP A 95 -19.86 -0.66 -3.33
CA ASP A 95 -20.96 -0.84 -4.28
C ASP A 95 -20.49 -1.45 -5.60
N LEU A 96 -19.39 -0.95 -6.18
CA LEU A 96 -18.82 -1.51 -7.41
C LEU A 96 -18.38 -2.97 -7.20
N PHE A 97 -17.78 -3.25 -6.05
CA PHE A 97 -17.26 -4.57 -5.72
C PHE A 97 -18.39 -5.59 -5.49
N GLU A 98 -19.44 -5.22 -4.77
CA GLU A 98 -20.61 -6.06 -4.48
C GLU A 98 -21.43 -6.35 -5.73
N ASN A 99 -21.53 -5.38 -6.65
CA ASN A 99 -22.17 -5.56 -7.95
C ASN A 99 -21.32 -6.35 -8.97
N GLY A 100 -20.15 -6.86 -8.56
CA GLY A 100 -19.27 -7.66 -9.41
C GLY A 100 -18.52 -6.84 -10.48
N LYS A 101 -18.56 -5.51 -10.41
CA LYS A 101 -17.86 -4.61 -11.35
C LYS A 101 -16.40 -4.42 -10.94
N TYR A 102 -15.66 -5.53 -10.88
CA TYR A 102 -14.32 -5.54 -10.28
C TYR A 102 -13.28 -4.71 -11.04
N ILE A 103 -13.37 -4.65 -12.38
CA ILE A 103 -12.46 -3.84 -13.19
C ILE A 103 -12.70 -2.34 -12.94
N ASP A 104 -13.96 -1.91 -12.89
CA ASP A 104 -14.31 -0.53 -12.57
C ASP A 104 -13.87 -0.18 -11.14
N ALA A 105 -14.07 -1.11 -10.19
CA ALA A 105 -13.61 -0.96 -8.81
C ALA A 105 -12.08 -0.79 -8.73
N ALA A 106 -11.31 -1.49 -9.56
CA ALA A 106 -9.85 -1.38 -9.58
C ALA A 106 -9.39 0.02 -10.02
N TYR A 107 -9.93 0.54 -11.12
CA TYR A 107 -9.62 1.90 -11.57
C TYR A 107 -10.09 2.96 -10.57
N PHE A 108 -11.29 2.77 -10.00
CA PHE A 108 -11.84 3.68 -9.00
C PHE A 108 -10.99 3.73 -7.71
N ALA A 109 -10.50 2.58 -7.24
CA ALA A 109 -9.61 2.51 -6.08
C ALA A 109 -8.28 3.25 -6.31
N VAL A 110 -7.69 3.12 -7.50
CA VAL A 110 -6.45 3.81 -7.86
C VAL A 110 -6.65 5.32 -8.01
N ALA A 111 -7.82 5.75 -8.48
CA ALA A 111 -8.17 7.17 -8.60
C ALA A 111 -8.55 7.83 -7.27
N SER A 112 -8.59 7.07 -6.16
CA SER A 112 -9.02 7.59 -4.87
C SER A 112 -8.09 8.68 -4.32
N PRO A 113 -8.65 9.73 -3.67
CA PRO A 113 -7.85 10.82 -3.14
C PRO A 113 -6.86 10.30 -2.09
N LYS A 114 -5.65 10.86 -2.08
CA LYS A 114 -4.57 10.48 -1.15
C LYS A 114 -4.29 8.96 -1.11
N ASN A 115 -4.65 8.22 -2.17
CA ASN A 115 -4.45 6.77 -2.27
C ASN A 115 -5.13 5.98 -1.14
N ILE A 116 -6.25 6.47 -0.58
CA ILE A 116 -6.94 5.84 0.55
C ILE A 116 -7.33 4.38 0.28
N LEU A 117 -7.68 4.05 -0.96
CA LEU A 117 -8.02 2.69 -1.39
C LEU A 117 -6.84 1.94 -2.01
N SER A 118 -5.68 2.58 -2.20
CA SER A 118 -4.48 1.94 -2.75
C SER A 118 -3.64 1.30 -1.64
N ASN A 119 -4.25 0.42 -0.86
CA ASN A 119 -3.67 -0.24 0.31
C ASN A 119 -3.71 -1.78 0.19
N ILE A 120 -3.07 -2.47 1.14
CA ILE A 120 -2.96 -3.94 1.14
C ILE A 120 -4.32 -4.64 1.31
N GLU A 121 -5.27 -4.04 2.03
CA GLU A 121 -6.61 -4.62 2.24
C GLU A 121 -7.41 -4.65 0.93
N THR A 122 -7.40 -3.54 0.19
CA THR A 122 -7.99 -3.48 -1.15
C THR A 122 -7.34 -4.48 -2.10
N LEU A 123 -6.01 -4.64 -2.04
CA LEU A 123 -5.30 -5.65 -2.83
C LEU A 123 -5.78 -7.07 -2.50
N TYR A 124 -5.94 -7.39 -1.22
CA TYR A 124 -6.44 -8.72 -0.82
C TYR A 124 -7.87 -8.97 -1.22
N ARG A 125 -8.72 -7.94 -1.25
CA ARG A 125 -10.06 -8.08 -1.83
C ARG A 125 -10.00 -8.53 -3.29
N PHE A 126 -9.18 -7.90 -4.12
CA PHE A 126 -9.00 -8.33 -5.52
C PHE A 126 -8.38 -9.72 -5.62
N LYS A 127 -7.34 -10.01 -4.82
CA LYS A 127 -6.69 -11.33 -4.78
C LYS A 127 -7.69 -12.45 -4.47
N ASN A 128 -8.58 -12.26 -3.50
CA ASN A 128 -9.61 -13.23 -3.17
C ASN A 128 -10.55 -13.53 -4.34
N ILE A 129 -10.78 -12.58 -5.24
CA ILE A 129 -11.57 -12.81 -6.47
C ILE A 129 -10.74 -13.56 -7.50
N SER A 130 -9.50 -13.13 -7.74
CA SER A 130 -8.57 -13.74 -8.70
C SER A 130 -8.17 -15.19 -8.34
N GLU A 131 -8.28 -15.57 -7.07
CA GLU A 131 -8.09 -16.96 -6.61
C GLU A 131 -9.35 -17.82 -6.75
N LYS A 132 -10.54 -17.21 -6.69
CA LYS A 132 -11.82 -17.93 -6.83
C LYS A 132 -12.19 -18.18 -8.28
N ILE A 133 -11.80 -17.28 -9.18
CA ILE A 133 -12.20 -17.29 -10.58
C ILE A 133 -10.92 -17.27 -11.43
N GLU A 134 -10.72 -18.31 -12.23
CA GLU A 134 -9.66 -18.28 -13.24
C GLU A 134 -10.05 -17.30 -14.36
N MET A 135 -9.19 -16.31 -14.57
CA MET A 135 -9.39 -15.23 -15.53
C MET A 135 -8.10 -15.00 -16.32
N ASP A 136 -8.22 -14.38 -17.48
CA ASP A 136 -7.06 -13.93 -18.25
C ASP A 136 -6.46 -12.68 -17.63
N ALA A 137 -5.19 -12.40 -17.92
CA ALA A 137 -4.48 -11.23 -17.39
C ALA A 137 -5.18 -9.89 -17.64
N LYS A 138 -5.96 -9.77 -18.73
CA LYS A 138 -6.71 -8.55 -19.09
C LYS A 138 -8.01 -8.38 -18.30
N THR A 139 -8.55 -9.48 -17.77
CA THR A 139 -9.84 -9.52 -17.07
C THR A 139 -9.68 -9.84 -15.60
N ASP A 140 -8.48 -10.24 -15.15
CA ASP A 140 -8.14 -10.40 -13.74
C ASP A 140 -8.08 -9.04 -13.04
N PRO A 141 -8.98 -8.77 -12.08
CA PRO A 141 -9.04 -7.49 -11.39
C PRO A 141 -7.78 -7.15 -10.58
N LEU A 142 -7.09 -8.14 -10.01
CA LEU A 142 -5.84 -7.94 -9.29
C LEU A 142 -4.73 -7.49 -10.24
N MET A 143 -4.63 -8.11 -11.43
CA MET A 143 -3.64 -7.69 -12.43
C MET A 143 -3.92 -6.26 -12.89
N VAL A 144 -5.18 -5.93 -13.22
CA VAL A 144 -5.57 -4.58 -13.65
C VAL A 144 -5.32 -3.54 -12.56
N TYR A 145 -5.65 -3.86 -11.30
CA TYR A 145 -5.37 -2.99 -10.16
C TYR A 145 -3.87 -2.72 -9.98
N CYS A 146 -3.02 -3.75 -10.05
CA CYS A 146 -1.57 -3.59 -9.99
C CYS A 146 -1.02 -2.75 -11.16
N GLU A 147 -1.45 -3.00 -12.40
CA GLU A 147 -1.06 -2.19 -13.56
C GLU A 147 -1.48 -0.73 -13.39
N ALA A 148 -2.75 -0.49 -13.06
CA ALA A 148 -3.27 0.86 -12.86
C ALA A 148 -2.52 1.59 -11.73
N MET A 149 -2.31 0.94 -10.58
CA MET A 149 -1.64 1.54 -9.42
C MET A 149 -0.18 1.89 -9.73
N ILE A 150 0.57 0.95 -10.29
CA ILE A 150 2.00 1.14 -10.53
C ILE A 150 2.22 2.11 -11.70
N ASP A 151 1.37 2.06 -12.72
CA ASP A 151 1.51 2.95 -13.88
C ASP A 151 1.07 4.38 -13.56
N SER A 152 0.04 4.56 -12.72
CA SER A 152 -0.40 5.88 -12.22
C SER A 152 0.45 6.43 -11.08
N ALA A 153 1.25 5.60 -10.42
CA ALA A 153 2.11 6.01 -9.31
C ALA A 153 2.98 7.22 -9.71
N SER A 154 2.69 8.36 -9.08
CA SER A 154 3.56 9.53 -9.11
C SER A 154 4.87 9.22 -8.37
N SER A 155 5.92 10.02 -8.57
CA SER A 155 7.21 9.83 -7.88
C SER A 155 7.10 9.76 -6.35
N ASN A 156 5.99 10.26 -5.78
CA ASN A 156 5.76 10.36 -4.34
C ASN A 156 4.95 9.19 -3.78
N PHE A 157 4.35 8.35 -4.63
CA PHE A 157 3.64 7.15 -4.20
C PHE A 157 4.40 5.92 -4.67
N LYS A 158 4.86 5.13 -3.72
CA LYS A 158 5.55 3.86 -3.99
C LYS A 158 4.86 2.78 -3.15
N PRO A 159 4.35 1.70 -3.76
CA PRO A 159 3.74 0.61 -3.02
C PRO A 159 4.74 0.05 -2.02
N ASP A 160 4.25 -0.34 -0.84
CA ASP A 160 5.08 -0.98 0.17
C ASP A 160 5.62 -2.35 -0.32
N GLU A 161 6.45 -2.98 0.48
CA GLU A 161 7.05 -4.27 0.15
C GLU A 161 6.00 -5.36 -0.10
N ALA A 162 4.94 -5.41 0.70
CA ALA A 162 3.91 -6.45 0.61
C ALA A 162 3.10 -6.32 -0.69
N ILE A 163 2.64 -5.11 -1.01
CA ILE A 163 1.92 -4.81 -2.25
C ILE A 163 2.83 -5.06 -3.45
N SER A 164 4.08 -4.60 -3.39
CA SER A 164 5.06 -4.80 -4.46
C SER A 164 5.29 -6.28 -4.74
N LEU A 165 5.44 -7.10 -3.69
CA LEU A 165 5.63 -8.53 -3.82
C LEU A 165 4.42 -9.22 -4.48
N GLU A 166 3.20 -8.87 -4.09
CA GLU A 166 1.98 -9.43 -4.70
C GLU A 166 1.82 -9.01 -6.17
N CYS A 167 2.12 -7.76 -6.50
CA CYS A 167 2.11 -7.30 -7.89
C CYS A 167 3.18 -8.00 -8.75
N ILE A 168 4.34 -8.33 -8.19
CA ILE A 168 5.35 -9.15 -8.89
C ILE A 168 4.82 -10.56 -9.12
N LYS A 169 4.25 -11.21 -8.09
CA LYS A 169 3.71 -12.57 -8.21
C LYS A 169 2.63 -12.67 -9.29
N ILE A 170 1.69 -11.72 -9.33
CA ILE A 170 0.61 -11.74 -10.32
C ILE A 170 1.12 -11.47 -11.74
N ALA A 171 2.09 -10.57 -11.92
CA ALA A 171 2.72 -10.34 -13.21
C ALA A 171 3.47 -11.59 -13.72
N LEU A 172 4.15 -12.31 -12.83
CA LEU A 172 4.82 -13.58 -13.16
C LEU A 172 3.81 -14.68 -13.49
N LYS A 173 2.71 -14.82 -12.72
CA LYS A 173 1.60 -15.77 -13.00
C LYS A 173 1.12 -15.62 -14.44
N TYR A 174 0.94 -14.38 -14.90
CA TYR A 174 0.46 -14.08 -16.25
C TYR A 174 1.57 -13.92 -17.31
N ASN A 175 2.82 -14.25 -16.98
CA ASN A 175 3.98 -14.12 -17.87
C ASN A 175 4.15 -12.71 -18.47
N LYS A 176 3.87 -11.68 -17.68
CA LYS A 176 3.98 -10.25 -18.05
C LYS A 176 5.37 -9.70 -17.76
N LEU A 177 6.42 -10.36 -18.28
CA LEU A 177 7.80 -9.99 -17.99
C LEU A 177 8.19 -8.60 -18.50
N GLU A 178 7.63 -8.15 -19.62
CA GLU A 178 7.88 -6.80 -20.13
C GLU A 178 7.33 -5.72 -19.19
N THR A 179 6.10 -5.91 -18.70
CA THR A 179 5.49 -5.07 -17.66
C THR A 179 6.35 -5.04 -16.40
N LEU A 180 6.76 -6.21 -15.91
CA LEU A 180 7.62 -6.31 -14.73
C LEU A 180 8.98 -5.63 -14.93
N SER A 181 9.60 -5.83 -16.10
CA SER A 181 10.88 -5.19 -16.46
C SER A 181 10.76 -3.68 -16.42
N ARG A 182 9.67 -3.14 -16.95
CA ARG A 182 9.36 -1.71 -16.97
C ARG A 182 9.15 -1.16 -15.55
N TRP A 183 8.41 -1.85 -14.70
CA TRP A 183 8.21 -1.45 -13.29
C TRP A 183 9.53 -1.42 -12.51
N ILE A 184 10.39 -2.43 -12.72
CA ILE A 184 11.72 -2.51 -12.09
C ILE A 184 12.64 -1.41 -12.61
N ALA A 185 12.72 -1.21 -13.93
CA ALA A 185 13.58 -0.20 -14.55
C ALA A 185 13.25 1.22 -14.07
N PHE A 186 11.96 1.53 -13.92
CA PHE A 186 11.50 2.82 -13.39
C PHE A 186 11.45 2.88 -11.86
N ARG A 187 11.94 1.85 -11.15
CA ARG A 187 12.02 1.79 -9.68
C ARG A 187 10.67 2.06 -8.98
N LYS A 188 9.57 1.71 -9.65
CA LYS A 188 8.19 1.95 -9.20
C LYS A 188 7.73 0.97 -8.10
N LEU A 189 8.52 -0.05 -7.80
CA LEU A 189 8.25 -1.08 -6.80
C LEU A 189 9.22 -0.98 -5.63
N THR A 190 8.76 -1.33 -4.43
CA THR A 190 9.65 -1.57 -3.30
C THR A 190 10.29 -2.92 -3.46
N PHE A 191 11.63 -2.92 -3.57
CA PHE A 191 12.41 -4.14 -3.81
C PHE A 191 12.72 -4.85 -2.51
N SER A 192 12.64 -6.18 -2.55
CA SER A 192 13.02 -7.04 -1.44
C SER A 192 13.74 -8.29 -1.90
N ILE A 193 14.45 -8.94 -0.98
CA ILE A 193 15.13 -10.22 -1.23
C ILE A 193 14.10 -11.29 -1.62
N GLU A 194 12.91 -11.26 -1.01
CA GLU A 194 11.82 -12.18 -1.35
C GLU A 194 11.31 -11.96 -2.78
N ALA A 195 11.11 -10.70 -3.18
CA ALA A 195 10.75 -10.36 -4.56
C ALA A 195 11.78 -10.90 -5.57
N GLY A 196 13.07 -10.69 -5.29
CA GLY A 196 14.17 -11.22 -6.12
C GLY A 196 14.12 -12.75 -6.23
N LYS A 197 13.80 -13.44 -5.13
CA LYS A 197 13.69 -14.91 -5.09
C LYS A 197 12.54 -15.43 -5.96
N TYR A 198 11.38 -14.78 -5.93
CA TYR A 198 10.25 -15.16 -6.78
C TYR A 198 10.57 -15.01 -8.28
N ILE A 199 11.23 -13.90 -8.65
CA ILE A 199 11.65 -13.66 -10.04
C ILE A 199 12.71 -14.69 -10.48
N GLU A 200 13.67 -15.00 -9.60
CA GLU A 200 14.69 -16.03 -9.85
C GLU A 200 14.06 -17.42 -10.03
N GLU A 201 13.12 -17.79 -9.17
CA GLU A 201 12.43 -19.08 -9.26
C GLU A 201 11.58 -19.19 -10.53
N TYR A 202 10.99 -18.07 -10.99
CA TYR A 202 10.27 -18.02 -12.25
C TYR A 202 11.13 -18.40 -13.46
N SER A 203 12.46 -18.15 -13.41
CA SER A 203 13.37 -18.54 -14.50
C SER A 203 13.37 -20.04 -14.78
N LYS A 204 13.01 -20.87 -13.80
CA LYS A 204 12.94 -22.33 -13.95
C LYS A 204 11.73 -22.75 -14.78
N PHE A 205 10.68 -21.93 -14.80
CA PHE A 205 9.42 -22.19 -15.50
C PHE A 205 9.35 -21.47 -16.85
N ASN A 206 10.08 -20.35 -17.00
CA ASN A 206 10.17 -19.63 -18.28
C ASN A 206 11.28 -20.20 -19.18
N PHE A 207 10.97 -21.28 -19.89
CA PHE A 207 11.91 -21.93 -20.83
C PHE A 207 12.27 -21.06 -22.04
N LYS A 208 11.43 -20.08 -22.40
CA LYS A 208 11.67 -19.26 -23.60
C LYS A 208 12.80 -18.25 -23.38
N ASN A 209 12.82 -17.58 -22.23
CA ASN A 209 13.80 -16.53 -21.92
C ASN A 209 14.18 -16.53 -20.42
N PRO A 210 14.83 -17.60 -19.91
CA PRO A 210 15.22 -17.69 -18.51
C PRO A 210 16.26 -16.63 -18.12
N LYS A 211 17.04 -16.14 -19.11
CA LYS A 211 18.02 -15.09 -18.92
C LYS A 211 17.39 -13.78 -18.42
N ASN A 212 16.27 -13.36 -19.02
CA ASN A 212 15.63 -12.09 -18.69
C ASN A 212 15.16 -12.06 -17.22
N SER A 213 14.54 -13.13 -16.72
CA SER A 213 14.12 -13.18 -15.32
C SER A 213 15.32 -13.22 -14.36
N ILE A 214 16.41 -13.91 -14.69
CA ILE A 214 17.62 -13.88 -13.85
C ILE A 214 18.26 -12.49 -13.84
N GLU A 215 18.26 -11.77 -14.97
CA GLU A 215 18.75 -10.38 -15.03
C GLU A 215 17.89 -9.43 -14.18
N LEU A 216 16.57 -9.59 -14.20
CA LEU A 216 15.66 -8.84 -13.33
C LEU A 216 15.89 -9.17 -11.85
N ALA A 217 16.04 -10.46 -11.49
CA ALA A 217 16.33 -10.87 -10.12
C ALA A 217 17.68 -10.32 -9.64
N LEU A 218 18.71 -10.34 -10.50
CA LEU A 218 20.02 -9.73 -10.23
C LEU A 218 19.88 -8.23 -9.92
N PHE A 219 19.12 -7.49 -10.72
CA PHE A 219 18.86 -6.07 -10.48
C PHE A 219 18.21 -5.86 -9.11
N VAL A 220 17.14 -6.60 -8.81
CA VAL A 220 16.44 -6.52 -7.51
C VAL A 220 17.40 -6.83 -6.35
N TYR A 221 18.24 -7.85 -6.47
CA TYR A 221 19.21 -8.19 -5.42
C TYR A 221 20.28 -7.13 -5.21
N ASN A 222 20.76 -6.49 -6.28
CA ASN A 222 21.71 -5.39 -6.16
C ASN A 222 21.09 -4.20 -5.43
N GLU A 223 19.84 -3.87 -5.75
CA GLU A 223 19.08 -2.81 -5.05
C GLU A 223 18.86 -3.14 -3.55
N CYS A 224 18.73 -4.42 -3.22
CA CYS A 224 18.63 -4.88 -1.83
C CYS A 224 19.99 -5.05 -1.13
N ASN A 225 21.12 -4.75 -1.78
CA ASN A 225 22.47 -5.05 -1.30
C ASN A 225 22.71 -6.53 -0.94
N ALA A 226 22.00 -7.46 -1.59
CA ALA A 226 22.10 -8.89 -1.36
C ALA A 226 23.23 -9.52 -2.21
N ILE A 227 24.48 -9.19 -1.87
CA ILE A 227 25.70 -9.52 -2.66
C ILE A 227 25.81 -11.02 -2.98
N SER A 228 25.55 -11.90 -2.00
CA SER A 228 25.65 -13.35 -2.20
C SER A 228 24.65 -13.87 -3.23
N ARG A 229 23.43 -13.34 -3.23
CA ARG A 229 22.36 -13.68 -4.19
C ARG A 229 22.64 -13.10 -5.57
N ALA A 230 23.14 -11.86 -5.63
CA ALA A 230 23.58 -11.24 -6.88
C ALA A 230 24.71 -12.04 -7.54
N ALA A 231 25.72 -12.46 -6.77
CA ALA A 231 26.82 -13.30 -7.27
C ALA A 231 26.32 -14.64 -7.83
N LEU A 232 25.35 -15.28 -7.15
CA LEU A 232 24.72 -16.51 -7.63
C LEU A 232 23.98 -16.30 -8.96
N CYS A 233 23.25 -15.18 -9.11
CA CYS A 233 22.57 -14.83 -10.37
C CYS A 233 23.58 -14.61 -11.51
N LEU A 234 24.70 -13.92 -11.24
CA LEU A 234 25.78 -13.72 -12.22
C LEU A 234 26.40 -15.06 -12.66
N ALA A 235 26.65 -15.98 -11.74
CA ALA A 235 27.15 -17.32 -12.07
C ALA A 235 26.18 -18.08 -12.98
N LYS A 236 24.87 -18.01 -12.70
CA LYS A 236 23.83 -18.61 -13.54
C LYS A 236 23.79 -17.99 -14.94
N LEU A 237 23.86 -16.66 -15.05
CA LEU A 237 23.92 -15.97 -16.35
C LEU A 237 25.17 -16.36 -17.14
N GLY A 238 26.32 -16.55 -16.48
CA GLY A 238 27.54 -17.01 -17.10
C GLY A 238 27.41 -18.42 -17.70
N ASN A 239 26.67 -19.32 -17.05
CA ASN A 239 26.41 -20.66 -17.57
C ASN A 239 25.43 -20.64 -18.77
N LEU A 240 24.45 -19.73 -18.77
CA LEU A 240 23.51 -19.58 -19.87
C LEU A 240 24.15 -19.00 -21.14
N LYS A 241 25.28 -18.30 -21.05
CA LYS A 241 26.03 -17.79 -22.21
C LYS A 241 26.92 -18.85 -22.89
N LYS A 242 27.11 -20.02 -22.27
CA LYS A 242 27.98 -21.10 -22.78
C LYS A 242 27.25 -22.11 -23.66
N HIS A 243 25.93 -21.97 -23.81
CA HIS A 243 25.07 -22.75 -24.69
C HIS A 243 24.46 -21.84 -25.75
#